data_AF-A0AAN6YVG9-F1
#
_entry.id   AF-A0AAN6YVG9-F1
#
_cell.length_a   1.000
_cell.length_b   1.000
_cell.length_c   1.000
_cell.angle_alpha   90.00
_cell.angle_beta   90.00
_cell.angle_gamma   90.00
#
_symmetry.space_group_name_H-M   'P 1'
#
loop_
_entity.id
_entity.type
_entity.pdbx_description
1 polymer ?
#
loop_
_entity_poly.entity_id
_entity_poly.type
_entity_poly.pdbx_seq_one_letter_code
_entity_poly.pdbx_strand_id
1 'polypeptide(L)'
;LRGGKVRPIFRGLRIAVAGDLTRNRSSQWTEANIARWVALREGRFVRAGAGPTQAVNGGGDGVTHLVCDKGEFERRSGRDIVREALKHQKTCHIVSLDWLEDSMLQAKRLPEEPYSFVRTLKQQREKERRRMMVIKGLEQAEKGVNPNFYHVYFDHTFFRYEIVLTRGDEELGTQGERYILMIHESNAKPHLYWFVIKYYKKKGDPQPKIHRPSGSPGLFSREFGLFEDFFHKKTGIPWVQRLIKAGTTIDKALFQYAPPTGGKPVG
;
A
#
# COMPACT_ATOMS: atom_id res chain seq x y z
N LEU A 1 -24.63 -39.58 -37.07
CA LEU A 1 -23.73 -38.59 -36.43
C LEU A 1 -22.41 -39.29 -36.11
N ARG A 2 -21.35 -39.07 -36.92
CA ARG A 2 -20.04 -39.70 -36.68
C ARG A 2 -19.49 -39.19 -35.35
N GLY A 3 -19.31 -40.08 -34.38
CA GLY A 3 -18.75 -39.79 -33.06
C GLY A 3 -17.29 -39.38 -33.18
N GLY A 4 -17.05 -38.07 -33.29
CA GLY A 4 -15.70 -37.52 -33.20
C GLY A 4 -15.12 -37.77 -31.81
N LYS A 5 -13.89 -38.28 -31.75
CA LYS A 5 -13.18 -38.50 -30.48
C LYS A 5 -13.06 -37.17 -29.71
N VAL A 6 -13.51 -37.14 -28.47
CA VAL A 6 -13.40 -35.95 -27.60
C VAL A 6 -11.93 -35.59 -27.41
N ARG A 7 -11.59 -34.30 -27.54
CA ARG A 7 -10.21 -33.82 -27.44
C ARG A 7 -9.68 -33.93 -26.00
N PRO A 8 -8.42 -34.37 -25.80
CA PRO A 8 -7.82 -34.59 -24.48
C PRO A 8 -7.29 -33.30 -23.86
N ILE A 9 -8.15 -32.29 -23.72
CA ILE A 9 -7.74 -30.93 -23.37
C ILE A 9 -7.29 -30.78 -21.91
N PHE A 10 -7.64 -31.72 -21.05
CA PHE A 10 -7.27 -31.72 -19.64
C PHE A 10 -6.20 -32.77 -19.30
N ARG A 11 -5.55 -33.36 -20.31
CA ARG A 11 -4.45 -34.31 -20.10
C ARG A 11 -3.39 -33.73 -19.15
N GLY A 12 -3.09 -34.48 -18.10
CA GLY A 12 -2.11 -34.09 -17.08
C GLY A 12 -2.64 -33.13 -16.02
N LEU A 13 -3.90 -32.68 -16.11
CA LEU A 13 -4.51 -31.84 -15.10
C LEU A 13 -5.19 -32.69 -14.02
N ARG A 14 -4.96 -32.29 -12.77
CA ARG A 14 -5.65 -32.77 -11.57
C ARG A 14 -6.57 -31.65 -11.09
N ILE A 15 -7.87 -31.82 -11.28
CA ILE A 15 -8.90 -30.79 -11.09
C ILE A 15 -9.75 -31.16 -9.88
N ALA A 16 -9.89 -30.24 -8.94
CA ALA A 16 -10.82 -30.34 -7.82
C ALA A 16 -11.83 -29.18 -7.88
N VAL A 17 -12.96 -29.35 -7.20
CA VAL A 17 -13.95 -28.28 -7.02
C VAL A 17 -14.10 -27.92 -5.55
N ALA A 18 -14.40 -26.66 -5.27
CA ALA A 18 -14.78 -26.20 -3.94
C ALA A 18 -16.09 -25.40 -4.01
N GLY A 19 -16.95 -25.63 -3.01
CA GLY A 19 -18.25 -24.98 -2.91
C GLY A 19 -19.34 -25.68 -3.72
N ASP A 20 -20.55 -25.12 -3.65
CA ASP A 20 -21.70 -25.59 -4.41
C ASP A 20 -21.79 -24.83 -5.74
N LEU A 21 -21.26 -25.46 -6.78
CA LEU A 21 -21.22 -24.91 -8.13
C LEU A 21 -22.59 -24.89 -8.84
N THR A 22 -23.64 -25.44 -8.21
CA THR A 22 -25.01 -25.38 -8.74
C THR A 22 -25.74 -24.09 -8.34
N ARG A 23 -25.30 -23.41 -7.27
CA ARG A 23 -26.02 -22.29 -6.64
C ARG A 23 -26.36 -21.12 -7.57
N ASN A 24 -25.56 -20.87 -8.61
CA ASN A 24 -25.75 -19.77 -9.56
C ASN A 24 -25.66 -20.22 -11.04
N ARG A 25 -25.90 -21.51 -11.29
CA ARG A 25 -25.73 -22.15 -12.61
C ARG A 25 -26.79 -23.23 -12.83
N SER A 26 -26.74 -23.87 -13.99
CA SER A 26 -27.57 -25.03 -14.27
C SER A 26 -27.30 -26.18 -13.28
N SER A 27 -28.35 -26.90 -12.90
CA SER A 27 -28.29 -28.06 -12.00
C SER A 27 -27.41 -29.20 -12.50
N GLN A 28 -26.97 -29.14 -13.77
CA GLN A 28 -26.00 -30.08 -14.33
C GLN A 28 -24.59 -29.92 -13.76
N TRP A 29 -24.23 -28.81 -13.12
CA TRP A 29 -22.90 -28.54 -12.57
C TRP A 29 -22.62 -29.23 -11.23
N THR A 30 -23.03 -30.49 -11.12
CA THR A 30 -22.74 -31.34 -9.97
C THR A 30 -21.31 -31.87 -10.02
N GLU A 31 -20.74 -32.20 -8.86
CA GLU A 31 -19.41 -32.80 -8.75
C GLU A 31 -19.27 -34.06 -9.62
N ALA A 32 -20.31 -34.90 -9.65
CA ALA A 32 -20.34 -36.14 -10.44
C ALA A 32 -20.27 -35.86 -11.95
N ASN A 33 -21.01 -34.86 -12.44
CA ASN A 33 -20.98 -34.47 -13.85
C ASN A 33 -19.64 -33.85 -14.22
N ILE A 34 -19.09 -32.98 -13.36
CA ILE A 34 -17.76 -32.39 -13.54
C ILE A 34 -16.69 -33.49 -13.62
N ALA A 35 -16.71 -34.45 -12.69
CA ALA A 35 -15.80 -35.58 -12.70
C ALA A 35 -15.85 -36.36 -14.02
N ARG A 36 -17.06 -36.65 -14.51
CA ARG A 36 -17.29 -37.32 -15.80
C ARG A 36 -16.76 -36.50 -16.97
N TRP A 37 -17.04 -35.19 -17.02
CA TRP A 37 -16.62 -34.34 -18.13
C TRP A 37 -15.11 -34.09 -18.17
N VAL A 38 -14.47 -34.02 -16.99
CA VAL A 38 -13.01 -33.95 -16.85
C VAL A 38 -12.37 -35.24 -17.33
N ALA A 39 -12.87 -36.40 -16.89
CA ALA A 39 -12.36 -37.72 -17.30
C ALA A 39 -12.49 -37.96 -18.82
N LEU A 40 -13.62 -37.57 -19.41
CA LEU A 40 -13.86 -37.67 -20.87
C LEU A 40 -12.82 -36.90 -21.71
N ARG A 41 -12.15 -35.91 -21.10
CA ARG A 41 -11.13 -35.05 -21.71
C ARG A 41 -9.73 -35.36 -21.19
N GLU A 42 -9.54 -36.58 -20.67
CA GLU A 42 -8.28 -37.13 -20.14
C GLU A 42 -7.70 -36.38 -18.93
N GLY A 43 -8.51 -35.60 -18.21
CA GLY A 43 -8.13 -35.04 -16.92
C GLY A 43 -8.44 -35.98 -15.76
N ARG A 44 -7.80 -35.75 -14.61
CA ARG A 44 -8.10 -36.46 -13.37
C ARG A 44 -8.92 -35.56 -12.45
N PHE A 45 -10.09 -36.03 -12.06
CA PHE A 45 -10.88 -35.36 -11.03
C PHE A 45 -10.45 -35.84 -9.63
N VAL A 46 -10.19 -34.89 -8.72
CA VAL A 46 -9.77 -35.15 -7.34
C VAL A 46 -10.88 -34.72 -6.40
N ARG A 47 -11.49 -35.69 -5.70
CA ARG A 47 -12.50 -35.41 -4.67
C ARG A 47 -11.83 -34.77 -3.45
N ALA A 48 -12.49 -33.77 -2.87
CA ALA A 48 -12.01 -33.06 -1.68
C ALA A 48 -12.12 -33.88 -0.36
N GLY A 49 -12.07 -35.22 -0.42
CA GLY A 49 -12.29 -36.13 0.71
C GLY A 49 -11.02 -36.60 1.45
N ALA A 50 -9.80 -36.36 0.93
CA ALA A 50 -8.54 -36.79 1.56
C ALA A 50 -7.95 -35.76 2.54
N GLY A 51 -8.70 -34.72 2.90
CA GLY A 51 -8.20 -33.57 3.65
C GLY A 51 -7.42 -32.58 2.76
N PRO A 52 -7.53 -31.26 3.03
CA PRO A 52 -7.05 -30.22 2.12
C PRO A 52 -5.54 -30.30 1.87
N THR A 53 -4.77 -30.73 2.85
CA THR A 53 -3.31 -30.86 2.76
C THR A 53 -2.85 -32.00 1.86
N GLN A 54 -3.50 -33.18 1.92
CA GLN A 54 -3.12 -34.29 1.02
C GLN A 54 -3.62 -34.07 -0.40
N ALA A 55 -4.79 -33.44 -0.58
CA ALA A 55 -5.32 -33.08 -1.89
C ALA A 55 -4.42 -32.08 -2.64
N VAL A 56 -3.77 -31.15 -1.93
CA VAL A 56 -2.90 -30.14 -2.57
C VAL A 56 -1.42 -30.56 -2.58
N ASN A 57 -0.91 -31.29 -1.56
CA ASN A 57 0.51 -31.63 -1.39
C ASN A 57 0.88 -33.10 -1.64
N GLY A 58 0.00 -33.92 -2.20
CA GLY A 58 0.23 -35.37 -2.45
C GLY A 58 1.31 -35.71 -3.48
N GLY A 59 2.43 -34.99 -3.54
CA GLY A 59 3.52 -35.22 -4.50
C GLY A 59 3.05 -35.09 -5.95
N GLY A 60 3.45 -36.05 -6.80
CA GLY A 60 2.97 -36.21 -8.18
C GLY A 60 1.44 -36.37 -8.32
N ASP A 61 0.67 -36.27 -7.24
CA ASP A 61 -0.80 -36.33 -7.20
C ASP A 61 -1.54 -35.08 -6.64
N GLY A 62 -0.83 -33.98 -6.32
CA GLY A 62 -1.47 -32.72 -5.89
C GLY A 62 -2.39 -32.05 -6.93
N VAL A 63 -3.46 -31.39 -6.47
CA VAL A 63 -4.37 -30.60 -7.31
C VAL A 63 -3.61 -29.50 -8.05
N THR A 64 -3.79 -29.45 -9.37
CA THR A 64 -3.24 -28.41 -10.25
C THR A 64 -4.21 -27.27 -10.49
N HIS A 65 -5.52 -27.55 -10.41
CA HIS A 65 -6.58 -26.59 -10.68
C HIS A 65 -7.68 -26.78 -9.64
N LEU A 66 -7.91 -25.76 -8.83
CA LEU A 66 -9.05 -25.67 -7.94
C LEU A 66 -10.09 -24.76 -8.59
N VAL A 67 -11.22 -25.35 -8.99
CA VAL A 67 -12.36 -24.62 -9.54
C VAL A 67 -13.31 -24.28 -8.41
N CYS A 68 -13.62 -23.01 -8.20
CA CYS A 68 -14.58 -22.62 -7.17
C CYS A 68 -15.45 -21.45 -7.63
N ASP A 69 -16.51 -21.17 -6.88
CA ASP A 69 -17.23 -19.92 -7.06
C ASP A 69 -16.58 -18.78 -6.24
N LYS A 70 -17.01 -17.54 -6.54
CA LYS A 70 -16.48 -16.33 -5.89
C LYS A 70 -16.77 -16.31 -4.39
N GLY A 71 -17.97 -16.73 -3.98
CA GLY A 71 -18.36 -16.73 -2.57
C GLY A 71 -17.53 -17.71 -1.76
N GLU A 72 -17.25 -18.88 -2.32
CA GLU A 72 -16.36 -19.87 -1.71
C GLU A 72 -14.92 -19.37 -1.64
N PHE A 73 -14.42 -18.68 -2.67
CA PHE A 73 -13.09 -18.07 -2.64
C PHE A 73 -12.95 -16.98 -1.56
N GLU A 74 -14.00 -16.19 -1.34
CA GLU A 74 -14.03 -15.06 -0.39
C GLU A 74 -14.32 -15.50 1.05
N ARG A 75 -14.81 -16.74 1.23
CA ARG A 75 -15.16 -17.30 2.54
C ARG A 75 -13.93 -17.38 3.45
N ARG A 76 -14.07 -16.87 4.68
CA ARG A 76 -12.95 -16.73 5.65
C ARG A 76 -12.88 -17.81 6.73
N SER A 77 -13.72 -18.84 6.67
CA SER A 77 -13.76 -19.92 7.68
C SER A 77 -12.59 -20.90 7.51
N GLY A 78 -12.07 -21.41 8.63
CA GLY A 78 -10.79 -22.14 8.70
C GLY A 78 -10.69 -23.44 7.88
N ARG A 79 -9.42 -23.82 7.60
CA ARG A 79 -8.92 -25.05 6.93
C ARG A 79 -9.79 -25.61 5.79
N ASP A 80 -10.11 -24.79 4.80
CA ASP A 80 -10.68 -25.27 3.54
C ASP A 80 -9.61 -25.45 2.45
N ILE A 81 -10.01 -26.14 1.38
CA ILE A 81 -9.16 -26.45 0.22
C ILE A 81 -8.68 -25.18 -0.50
N VAL A 82 -9.46 -24.09 -0.46
CA VAL A 82 -9.07 -22.78 -1.02
C VAL A 82 -7.88 -22.22 -0.28
N ARG A 83 -7.90 -22.20 1.07
CA ARG A 83 -6.79 -21.70 1.87
C ARG A 83 -5.51 -22.51 1.69
N GLU A 84 -5.62 -23.82 1.51
CA GLU A 84 -4.45 -24.64 1.20
C GLU A 84 -3.92 -24.35 -0.21
N ALA A 85 -4.79 -24.30 -1.23
CA ALA A 85 -4.39 -23.93 -2.59
C ALA A 85 -3.72 -22.54 -2.66
N LEU A 86 -4.16 -21.58 -1.83
CA LEU A 86 -3.54 -20.26 -1.72
C LEU A 86 -2.08 -20.30 -1.25
N LYS A 87 -1.63 -21.34 -0.53
CA LYS A 87 -0.21 -21.51 -0.17
C LYS A 87 0.62 -22.03 -1.33
N HIS A 88 -0.01 -22.67 -2.32
CA HIS A 88 0.64 -23.37 -3.43
C HIS A 88 0.34 -22.71 -4.78
N GLN A 89 0.21 -21.38 -4.82
CA GLN A 89 -0.08 -20.59 -6.03
C GLN A 89 0.91 -20.80 -7.19
N LYS A 90 2.09 -21.39 -6.95
CA LYS A 90 3.07 -21.73 -7.99
C LYS A 90 2.72 -22.99 -8.77
N THR A 91 1.95 -23.90 -8.15
CA THR A 91 1.65 -25.25 -8.68
C THR A 91 0.15 -25.55 -8.75
N CYS A 92 -0.69 -24.75 -8.10
CA CYS A 92 -2.15 -24.85 -8.10
C CYS A 92 -2.80 -23.52 -8.53
N HIS A 93 -3.55 -23.57 -9.63
CA HIS A 93 -4.36 -22.46 -10.12
C HIS A 93 -5.74 -22.46 -9.46
N ILE A 94 -6.14 -21.34 -8.89
CA ILE A 94 -7.49 -21.15 -8.34
C ILE A 94 -8.28 -20.31 -9.35
N VAL A 95 -9.27 -20.93 -9.99
CA VAL A 95 -9.99 -20.38 -11.14
C VAL A 95 -11.50 -20.45 -10.95
N SER A 96 -12.23 -19.57 -11.64
CA SER A 96 -13.69 -19.65 -11.71
C SER A 96 -14.17 -20.87 -12.51
N LEU A 97 -15.44 -21.22 -12.34
CA LEU A 97 -16.09 -22.26 -13.13
C LEU A 97 -16.06 -21.98 -14.63
N ASP A 98 -16.07 -20.71 -15.03
CA ASP A 98 -16.08 -20.30 -16.43
C ASP A 98 -14.84 -20.80 -17.18
N TRP A 99 -13.68 -20.94 -16.51
CA TRP A 99 -12.49 -21.55 -17.13
C TRP A 99 -12.75 -22.97 -17.62
N LEU A 100 -13.42 -23.78 -16.78
CA LEU A 100 -13.75 -25.16 -17.08
C LEU A 100 -14.81 -25.23 -18.18
N GLU A 101 -15.86 -24.42 -18.07
CA GLU A 101 -16.95 -24.31 -19.05
C GLU A 101 -16.43 -23.88 -20.42
N ASP A 102 -15.74 -22.74 -20.50
CA ASP A 102 -15.24 -22.18 -21.75
C ASP A 102 -14.21 -23.09 -22.40
N SER A 103 -13.33 -23.73 -21.62
CA SER A 103 -12.38 -24.71 -22.14
C SER A 103 -13.08 -25.91 -22.78
N MET A 104 -14.17 -26.39 -22.14
CA MET A 104 -14.96 -27.49 -22.68
C MET A 104 -15.74 -27.09 -23.93
N LEU A 105 -16.31 -25.87 -23.96
CA LEU A 105 -17.05 -25.33 -25.11
C LEU A 105 -16.14 -25.11 -26.32
N GLN A 106 -14.93 -24.58 -26.11
CA GLN A 106 -13.97 -24.34 -27.18
C GLN A 106 -13.14 -25.58 -27.55
N ALA A 107 -13.35 -26.70 -26.84
CA ALA A 107 -12.57 -27.94 -26.99
C ALA A 107 -11.04 -27.67 -27.01
N LYS A 108 -10.58 -26.79 -26.12
CA LYS A 108 -9.18 -26.41 -25.90
C LYS A 108 -8.98 -25.97 -24.45
N ARG A 109 -7.80 -26.25 -23.87
CA ARG A 109 -7.41 -25.66 -22.57
C ARG A 109 -7.19 -24.16 -22.74
N LEU A 110 -8.05 -23.36 -22.11
CA LEU A 110 -7.88 -21.92 -22.06
C LEU A 110 -6.85 -21.52 -20.99
N PRO A 111 -6.21 -20.35 -21.13
CA PRO A 111 -5.32 -19.84 -20.11
C PRO A 111 -6.09 -19.61 -18.80
N GLU A 112 -5.47 -19.91 -17.67
CA GLU A 112 -6.06 -19.77 -16.33
C GLU A 112 -6.10 -18.32 -15.85
N GLU A 113 -5.19 -17.49 -16.36
CA GLU A 113 -4.94 -16.12 -15.92
C GLU A 113 -6.17 -15.20 -15.95
N PRO A 114 -7.03 -15.21 -17.00
CA PRO A 114 -8.25 -14.40 -17.06
C PRO A 114 -9.32 -14.84 -16.05
N TYR A 115 -9.26 -16.08 -15.59
CA TYR A 115 -10.25 -16.71 -14.70
C TYR A 115 -9.77 -16.80 -13.24
N SER A 116 -8.57 -16.29 -12.95
CA SER A 116 -7.95 -16.43 -11.65
C SER A 116 -8.53 -15.48 -10.61
N PHE A 117 -9.08 -16.03 -9.52
CA PHE A 117 -9.51 -15.23 -8.37
C PHE A 117 -8.35 -14.54 -7.66
N VAL A 118 -7.18 -15.20 -7.61
CA VAL A 118 -5.97 -14.64 -6.99
C VAL A 118 -5.53 -13.37 -7.71
N ARG A 119 -5.51 -13.39 -9.05
CA ARG A 119 -5.14 -12.22 -9.85
C ARG A 119 -6.14 -11.09 -9.66
N THR A 120 -7.44 -11.40 -9.77
CA THR A 120 -8.52 -10.43 -9.58
C THR A 120 -8.41 -9.73 -8.22
N LEU A 121 -8.18 -10.49 -7.13
CA LEU A 121 -8.02 -9.93 -5.80
C LEU A 121 -6.76 -9.05 -5.67
N LYS A 122 -5.63 -9.45 -6.26
CA LYS A 122 -4.39 -8.64 -6.27
C LYS A 122 -4.61 -7.30 -6.99
N GLN A 123 -5.25 -7.32 -8.14
CA GLN A 123 -5.56 -6.11 -8.91
C GLN A 123 -6.51 -5.17 -8.16
N GLN A 124 -7.54 -5.70 -7.51
CA GLN A 124 -8.47 -4.92 -6.67
C GLN A 124 -7.73 -4.24 -5.52
N ARG A 125 -6.91 -4.98 -4.77
CA ARG A 125 -6.12 -4.43 -3.65
C ARG A 125 -5.13 -3.36 -4.10
N GLU A 126 -4.50 -3.55 -5.27
CA GLU A 126 -3.62 -2.52 -5.82
C GLU A 126 -4.38 -1.25 -6.20
N LYS A 127 -5.55 -1.40 -6.84
CA LYS A 127 -6.41 -0.27 -7.20
C LYS A 127 -6.89 0.48 -5.96
N GLU A 128 -7.31 -0.23 -4.93
CA GLU A 128 -7.70 0.35 -3.63
C GLU A 128 -6.52 1.05 -2.97
N ARG A 129 -5.33 0.43 -2.93
CA ARG A 129 -4.12 1.05 -2.40
C ARG A 129 -3.78 2.35 -3.13
N ARG A 130 -3.83 2.36 -4.45
CA ARG A 130 -3.59 3.56 -5.27
C ARG A 130 -4.64 4.65 -4.97
N ARG A 131 -5.92 4.29 -4.86
CA ARG A 131 -7.00 5.23 -4.47
C ARG A 131 -6.74 5.83 -3.10
N MET A 132 -6.43 5.00 -2.10
CA MET A 132 -6.13 5.46 -0.74
C MET A 132 -4.90 6.37 -0.69
N MET A 133 -3.86 6.07 -1.49
CA MET A 133 -2.68 6.95 -1.61
C MET A 133 -3.04 8.32 -2.17
N VAL A 134 -3.91 8.37 -3.18
CA VAL A 134 -4.40 9.64 -3.76
C VAL A 134 -5.20 10.43 -2.74
N ILE A 135 -6.17 9.81 -2.07
CA ILE A 135 -7.01 10.47 -1.04
C ILE A 135 -6.12 11.03 0.07
N LYS A 136 -5.21 10.22 0.61
CA LYS A 136 -4.26 10.65 1.65
C LYS A 136 -3.36 11.79 1.17
N GLY A 137 -2.92 11.75 -0.08
CA GLY A 137 -2.12 12.81 -0.70
C GLY A 137 -2.89 14.13 -0.82
N LEU A 138 -4.19 14.08 -1.15
CA LEU A 138 -5.06 15.26 -1.21
C LEU A 138 -5.31 15.85 0.17
N GLU A 139 -5.63 15.03 1.17
CA GLU A 139 -5.79 15.48 2.56
C GLU A 139 -4.50 16.14 3.09
N GLN A 140 -3.34 15.60 2.72
CA GLN A 140 -2.04 16.19 3.09
C GLN A 140 -1.73 17.47 2.32
N ALA A 141 -2.18 17.58 1.06
CA ALA A 141 -2.06 18.81 0.27
C ALA A 141 -2.89 19.96 0.87
N GLU A 142 -4.10 19.64 1.36
CA GLU A 142 -4.96 20.60 2.03
C GLU A 142 -4.34 21.05 3.37
N LYS A 143 -3.90 20.07 4.18
CA LYS A 143 -3.33 20.32 5.51
C LYS A 143 -1.92 20.90 5.46
N GLY A 144 -1.15 20.72 4.38
CA GLY A 144 0.26 21.11 4.31
C GLY A 144 0.82 21.01 2.89
N VAL A 145 1.66 20.00 2.63
CA VAL A 145 2.26 19.75 1.32
C VAL A 145 2.04 18.28 0.94
N ASN A 146 1.71 18.01 -0.32
CA ASN A 146 1.55 16.65 -0.81
C ASN A 146 2.92 15.95 -0.95
N PRO A 147 3.22 14.90 -0.15
CA PRO A 147 4.52 14.25 -0.17
C PRO A 147 4.78 13.42 -1.44
N ASN A 148 3.77 13.19 -2.29
CA ASN A 148 4.00 12.56 -3.60
C ASN A 148 4.65 13.54 -4.60
N PHE A 149 4.49 14.85 -4.38
CA PHE A 149 5.01 15.89 -5.27
C PHE A 149 6.18 16.69 -4.69
N TYR A 150 6.40 16.60 -3.38
CA TYR A 150 7.43 17.34 -2.68
C TYR A 150 8.13 16.48 -1.64
N HIS A 151 9.39 16.82 -1.35
CA HIS A 151 10.19 16.24 -0.27
C HIS A 151 10.81 17.37 0.56
N VAL A 152 11.38 17.07 1.74
CA VAL A 152 12.09 18.09 2.52
C VAL A 152 13.41 18.41 1.81
N TYR A 153 13.68 19.69 1.63
CA TYR A 153 14.90 20.18 0.97
C TYR A 153 16.15 19.83 1.78
N PHE A 154 17.19 19.41 1.07
CA PHE A 154 18.54 19.27 1.57
C PHE A 154 19.43 20.27 0.83
N ASP A 155 20.27 21.02 1.55
CA ASP A 155 21.29 21.82 0.87
C ASP A 155 22.48 20.98 0.41
N HIS A 156 23.45 21.64 -0.21
CA HIS A 156 24.67 21.03 -0.69
C HIS A 156 25.56 20.44 0.42
N THR A 157 25.30 20.75 1.70
CA THR A 157 25.99 20.14 2.85
C THR A 157 25.27 18.90 3.37
N PHE A 158 24.16 18.51 2.72
CA PHE A 158 23.22 17.49 3.19
C PHE A 158 22.51 17.87 4.49
N PHE A 159 22.41 19.17 4.79
CA PHE A 159 21.58 19.62 5.89
C PHE A 159 20.11 19.60 5.49
N ARG A 160 19.34 18.83 6.26
CA ARG A 160 17.89 18.68 6.07
C ARG A 160 17.18 19.88 6.69
N TYR A 161 16.45 20.65 5.88
CA TYR A 161 15.65 21.78 6.35
C TYR A 161 14.33 21.31 6.97
N GLU A 162 14.44 20.59 8.09
CA GLU A 162 13.37 20.27 9.04
C GLU A 162 13.92 20.50 10.44
N ILE A 163 13.77 21.74 10.93
CA ILE A 163 14.32 22.14 12.22
C ILE A 163 13.22 22.25 13.27
N VAL A 164 13.61 22.04 14.53
CA VAL A 164 12.71 22.15 15.68
C VAL A 164 13.10 23.36 16.51
N LEU A 165 12.12 24.21 16.79
CA LEU A 165 12.23 25.25 17.80
C LEU A 165 11.40 24.84 19.01
N THR A 166 11.97 24.90 20.20
CA THR A 166 11.30 24.48 21.44
C THR A 166 11.19 25.62 22.43
N ARG A 167 10.08 25.65 23.18
CA ARG A 167 9.90 26.53 24.33
C ARG A 167 9.28 25.74 25.47
N GLY A 168 9.77 25.96 26.68
CA GLY A 168 9.29 25.28 27.87
C GLY A 168 9.46 26.16 29.10
N ASP A 169 8.36 26.44 29.80
CA ASP A 169 8.37 27.09 31.10
C ASP A 169 7.37 26.39 32.02
N GLU A 170 7.89 25.77 33.09
CA GLU A 170 7.10 25.05 34.09
C GLU A 170 6.26 26.01 34.96
N GLU A 171 6.72 27.25 35.19
CA GLU A 171 6.00 28.25 36.00
C GLU A 171 4.83 28.87 35.23
N LEU A 172 4.94 29.03 33.90
CA LEU A 172 3.89 29.56 33.03
C LEU A 172 2.95 28.48 32.46
N GLY A 173 3.10 27.21 32.87
CA GLY A 173 2.29 26.09 32.38
C GLY A 173 2.49 25.76 30.89
N THR A 174 3.54 26.29 30.25
CA THR A 174 3.86 26.05 28.84
C THR A 174 4.88 24.92 28.73
N GLN A 175 4.51 23.73 29.19
CA GLN A 175 5.41 22.57 29.08
C GLN A 175 5.38 21.98 27.67
N GLY A 176 6.44 22.25 26.90
CA GLY A 176 6.74 21.53 25.66
C GLY A 176 6.05 22.04 24.39
N GLU A 177 5.99 23.37 24.23
CA GLU A 177 5.64 23.97 22.94
C GLU A 177 6.77 23.76 21.93
N ARG A 178 6.40 23.48 20.68
CA ARG A 178 7.40 23.41 19.61
C ARG A 178 6.86 23.84 18.26
N TYR A 179 7.72 24.51 17.50
CA TYR A 179 7.56 24.66 16.05
C TYR A 179 8.46 23.67 15.33
N ILE A 180 7.98 23.10 14.23
CA ILE A 180 8.81 22.43 13.23
C ILE A 180 8.75 23.28 11.96
N LEU A 181 9.89 23.82 11.54
CA LEU A 181 10.03 24.63 10.34
C LEU A 181 10.61 23.76 9.23
N MET A 182 9.94 23.72 8.08
CA MET A 182 10.34 22.87 6.96
C MET A 182 10.39 23.68 5.66
N ILE A 183 11.46 23.51 4.89
CA ILE A 183 11.47 23.86 3.48
C ILE A 183 11.21 22.58 2.68
N HIS A 184 10.18 22.57 1.85
CA HIS A 184 9.89 21.50 0.93
C HIS A 184 10.29 21.88 -0.49
N GLU A 185 10.90 20.96 -1.23
CA GLU A 185 11.26 21.09 -2.64
C GLU A 185 10.37 20.18 -3.50
N SER A 186 9.90 20.67 -4.64
CA SER A 186 9.12 19.88 -5.59
C SER A 186 9.97 18.84 -6.29
N ASN A 187 9.41 17.66 -6.56
CA ASN A 187 10.08 16.61 -7.35
C ASN A 187 10.26 16.99 -8.84
N ALA A 188 9.50 17.98 -9.33
CA ALA A 188 9.58 18.48 -10.70
C ALA A 188 10.78 19.42 -10.92
N LYS A 189 11.19 19.57 -12.19
CA LYS A 189 12.21 20.53 -12.64
C LYS A 189 11.57 21.56 -13.60
N PRO A 190 11.84 22.86 -13.45
CA PRO A 190 12.59 23.50 -12.36
C PRO A 190 11.89 23.33 -11.01
N HIS A 191 12.68 23.32 -9.93
CA HIS A 191 12.14 23.15 -8.58
C HIS A 191 11.34 24.36 -8.12
N LEU A 192 10.24 24.09 -7.43
CA LEU A 192 9.50 25.05 -6.63
C LEU A 192 9.50 24.61 -5.16
N TYR A 193 9.36 25.59 -4.28
CA TYR A 193 9.55 25.41 -2.85
C TYR A 193 8.31 25.86 -2.07
N TRP A 194 8.18 25.29 -0.86
CA TRP A 194 7.24 25.72 0.15
C TRP A 194 7.95 25.88 1.50
N PHE A 195 7.70 26.98 2.18
CA PHE A 195 7.95 27.07 3.61
C PHE A 195 6.70 26.65 4.40
N VAL A 196 6.84 25.63 5.25
CA VAL A 196 5.75 25.08 6.06
C VAL A 196 6.13 25.04 7.53
N ILE A 197 5.18 25.40 8.37
CA ILE A 197 5.32 25.45 9.83
C ILE A 197 4.33 24.46 10.44
N LYS A 198 4.80 23.59 11.33
CA LYS A 198 3.95 22.80 12.23
C LYS A 198 4.11 23.32 13.65
N TYR A 199 3.01 23.60 14.32
CA TYR A 199 3.02 24.07 15.71
C TYR A 199 2.29 23.08 16.61
N TYR A 200 2.95 22.69 17.70
CA TYR A 200 2.42 21.84 18.75
C TYR A 200 2.29 22.68 20.02
N LYS A 201 1.09 22.75 20.58
CA LYS A 201 0.81 23.63 21.73
C LYS A 201 1.30 23.03 23.06
N LYS A 202 1.39 21.70 23.15
CA LYS A 202 1.80 21.00 24.37
C LYS A 202 2.53 19.70 24.06
N LYS A 203 3.28 19.20 25.04
CA LYS A 203 3.90 17.88 24.96
C LYS A 203 2.84 16.80 24.70
N GLY A 204 3.08 15.93 23.71
CA GLY A 204 2.17 14.84 23.35
C GLY A 204 0.94 15.26 22.52
N ASP A 205 0.87 16.51 22.07
CA ASP A 205 -0.19 16.98 21.16
C ASP A 205 -0.20 16.13 19.85
N PRO A 206 -1.29 15.39 19.56
CA PRO A 206 -1.32 14.44 18.44
C PRO A 206 -1.48 15.14 17.09
N GLN A 207 -1.96 16.39 17.05
CA GLN A 207 -2.26 17.09 15.80
C GLN A 207 -1.68 18.50 15.80
N PRO A 208 -0.60 18.76 15.03
CA PRO A 208 -0.07 20.11 14.92
C PRO A 208 -1.02 21.03 14.16
N LYS A 209 -1.03 22.31 14.52
CA LYS A 209 -1.52 23.36 13.63
C LYS A 209 -0.51 23.58 12.52
N ILE A 210 -0.93 23.39 11.27
CA ILE A 210 -0.07 23.57 10.11
C ILE A 210 -0.35 24.94 9.52
N HIS A 211 0.72 25.68 9.20
CA HIS A 211 0.65 27.00 8.59
C HIS A 211 1.57 27.06 7.37
N ARG A 212 1.07 27.64 6.29
CA ARG A 212 1.82 27.96 5.07
C ARG A 212 1.77 29.48 4.87
N PRO A 213 2.87 30.20 5.11
CA PRO A 213 2.88 31.65 4.91
C PRO A 213 2.58 32.05 3.47
N SER A 214 3.07 31.27 2.49
CA SER A 214 2.77 31.47 1.07
C SER A 214 1.45 30.80 0.68
N GLY A 215 0.68 31.45 -0.21
CA GLY A 215 -0.51 30.85 -0.84
C GLY A 215 -0.21 29.94 -2.03
N SER A 216 0.99 30.04 -2.61
CA SER A 216 1.44 29.25 -3.77
C SER A 216 2.94 28.90 -3.64
N PRO A 217 3.42 27.80 -4.25
CA PRO A 217 4.84 27.46 -4.20
C PRO A 217 5.65 28.49 -5.00
N GLY A 218 6.95 28.60 -4.73
CA GLY A 218 7.78 29.56 -5.47
C GLY A 218 9.27 29.31 -5.39
N LEU A 219 10.05 30.34 -5.72
CA LEU A 219 11.50 30.26 -5.74
C LEU A 219 12.06 30.06 -4.33
N PHE A 220 13.20 29.35 -4.25
CA PHE A 220 13.88 29.09 -2.98
C PHE A 220 14.13 30.36 -2.18
N SER A 221 14.66 31.42 -2.81
CA SER A 221 14.99 32.68 -2.13
C SER A 221 13.79 33.31 -1.41
N ARG A 222 12.60 33.25 -2.01
CA ARG A 222 11.38 33.79 -1.42
C ARG A 222 10.95 32.98 -0.19
N GLU A 223 10.85 31.67 -0.34
CA GLU A 223 10.40 30.78 0.73
C GLU A 223 11.44 30.73 1.88
N PHE A 224 12.72 30.80 1.55
CA PHE A 224 13.81 30.86 2.51
C PHE A 224 13.82 32.18 3.29
N GLY A 225 13.57 33.33 2.64
CA GLY A 225 13.41 34.61 3.34
C GLY A 225 12.28 34.57 4.37
N LEU A 226 11.13 33.99 4.02
CA LEU A 226 10.01 33.80 4.96
C LEU A 226 10.39 32.89 6.14
N PHE A 227 11.20 31.87 5.89
CA PHE A 227 11.75 31.00 6.92
C PHE A 227 12.67 31.77 7.87
N GLU A 228 13.61 32.57 7.35
CA GLU A 228 14.54 33.36 8.15
C GLU A 228 13.80 34.40 9.00
N ASP A 229 12.82 35.10 8.42
CA ASP A 229 11.98 36.07 9.12
C ASP A 229 11.21 35.42 10.27
N PHE A 230 10.61 34.25 10.03
CA PHE A 230 9.88 33.52 11.06
C PHE A 230 10.82 33.01 12.16
N PHE A 231 11.98 32.46 11.78
CA PHE A 231 13.00 31.99 12.73
C PHE A 231 13.45 33.15 13.63
N HIS A 232 13.83 34.28 13.05
CA HIS A 232 14.26 35.45 13.79
C HIS A 232 13.16 35.97 14.71
N LYS A 233 11.92 36.08 14.21
CA LYS A 233 10.75 36.50 15.01
C LYS A 233 10.50 35.60 16.22
N LYS A 234 10.80 34.31 16.14
CA LYS A 234 10.56 33.35 17.24
C LYS A 234 11.72 33.19 18.20
N THR A 235 12.95 33.40 17.74
CA THR A 235 14.17 33.12 18.51
C THR A 235 14.94 34.38 18.93
N GLY A 236 14.68 35.52 18.28
CA GLY A 236 15.49 36.73 18.38
C GLY A 236 16.88 36.61 17.75
N ILE A 237 17.18 35.50 17.06
CA ILE A 237 18.51 35.21 16.50
C ILE A 237 18.40 35.15 14.98
N PRO A 238 19.23 35.89 14.22
CA PRO A 238 19.31 35.73 12.77
C PRO A 238 19.73 34.31 12.41
N TRP A 239 19.15 33.72 11.36
CA TRP A 239 19.46 32.33 10.95
C TRP A 239 20.97 32.10 10.71
N VAL A 240 21.66 33.07 10.11
CA VAL A 240 23.12 33.04 9.90
C VAL A 240 23.93 32.97 11.21
N GLN A 241 23.38 33.41 12.34
CA GLN A 241 24.01 33.37 13.67
C GLN A 241 23.55 32.18 14.53
N ARG A 242 22.68 31.30 14.00
CA ARG A 242 22.01 30.23 14.77
C ARG A 242 22.96 29.29 15.51
N LEU A 243 24.15 29.04 14.98
CA LEU A 243 25.12 28.12 15.58
C LEU A 243 25.92 28.80 16.70
N ILE A 244 26.33 30.04 16.49
CA ILE A 244 27.13 30.82 17.44
C ILE A 244 26.28 31.23 18.65
N LYS A 245 25.01 31.57 18.41
CA LYS A 245 24.05 32.01 19.44
C LYS A 245 23.12 30.88 19.92
N ALA A 246 23.41 29.63 19.57
CA ALA A 246 22.63 28.50 20.07
C ALA A 246 22.68 28.47 21.61
N GLY A 247 21.52 28.41 22.26
CA GLY A 247 21.42 28.38 23.73
C GLY A 247 21.71 29.71 24.44
N THR A 248 21.96 30.81 23.72
CA THR A 248 22.21 32.13 24.34
C THR A 248 20.93 32.94 24.57
N THR A 249 19.76 32.40 24.21
CA THR A 249 18.47 33.07 24.39
C THR A 249 18.09 33.06 25.88
N ILE A 250 18.30 34.19 26.55
CA ILE A 250 18.02 34.37 27.99
C ILE A 250 16.51 34.56 28.25
N ASP A 251 15.81 35.18 27.32
CA ASP A 251 14.37 35.42 27.44
C ASP A 251 13.59 34.10 27.31
N LYS A 252 13.02 33.63 28.43
CA LYS A 252 12.19 32.43 28.51
C LYS A 252 10.94 32.51 27.63
N ALA A 253 10.52 33.70 27.20
CA ALA A 253 9.39 33.87 26.28
C ALA A 253 9.73 33.46 24.83
N LEU A 254 11.00 33.46 24.44
CA LEU A 254 11.45 33.11 23.09
C LEU A 254 11.65 31.61 22.91
N PHE A 255 11.56 31.14 21.66
CA PHE A 255 11.86 29.77 21.31
C PHE A 255 13.36 29.57 21.12
N GLN A 256 13.84 28.38 21.42
CA GLN A 256 15.24 28.00 21.26
C GLN A 256 15.42 27.01 20.11
N TYR A 257 16.51 27.19 19.37
CA TYR A 257 16.98 26.23 18.37
C TYR A 257 18.14 25.40 18.95
N ALA A 258 18.07 24.09 18.75
CA ALA A 258 19.17 23.18 19.03
C ALA A 258 19.69 22.58 17.71
N PRO A 259 20.96 22.80 17.35
CA PRO A 259 21.52 22.21 16.14
C PRO A 259 21.60 20.68 16.24
N PRO A 260 21.59 19.95 15.11
CA PRO A 260 21.82 18.52 15.09
C PRO A 260 23.14 18.13 15.79
N THR A 261 23.10 17.08 16.61
CA THR A 261 24.26 16.55 17.32
C THR A 261 24.78 15.25 16.69
N GLY A 262 26.00 14.84 17.07
CA GLY A 262 26.59 13.56 16.66
C GLY A 262 27.17 13.56 15.24
N GLY A 263 27.82 14.64 14.83
CA GLY A 263 28.49 14.73 13.52
C GLY A 263 27.55 14.90 12.32
N LYS A 264 26.26 15.16 12.56
CA LYS A 264 25.28 15.43 11.51
C LYS A 264 25.54 16.81 10.88
N PRO A 265 25.22 17.00 9.59
CA PRO A 265 25.29 18.31 8.96
C PRO A 265 24.46 19.35 9.74
N VAL A 266 24.94 20.60 9.75
CA VAL A 266 24.30 21.73 10.45
C VAL A 266 23.87 22.87 9.52
N GLY A 267 24.17 22.74 8.22
CA GLY A 267 23.91 23.74 7.18
C GLY A 267 24.99 24.80 7.10
#